data_AF-A0A0G0I669-F1
#
_entry.id   AF-A0A0G0I669-F1
#
_cell.length_a   1.000
_cell.length_b   1.000
_cell.length_c   1.000
_cell.angle_alpha   90.00
_cell.angle_beta   90.00
_cell.angle_gamma   90.00
#
_symmetry.space_group_name_H-M   'P 1'
#
loop_
_entity.id
_entity.type
_entity.pdbx_description
1 polymer ?
#
loop_
_entity_poly.entity_id
_entity_poly.type
_entity_poly.pdbx_seq_one_letter_code
_entity_poly.pdbx_strand_id
1 'polypeptide(L)'
;MNIVGVQLIVASFGFLMLYNLFLHWKKKDIGFKGVMVWFILWGGLIWITLFPKSIEPFIKELFFIRTFDFAAVAALIVLAYVMFENHLRINKLQQQIEKLVRIISLKKEK
;
A
#
# COMPACT_ATOMS: atom_id res chain seq x y z
N MET A 1 25.37 14.20 6.48
CA MET A 1 25.58 13.00 7.33
C MET A 1 25.00 11.82 6.58
N ASN A 2 25.83 10.85 6.19
CA ASN A 2 25.37 9.63 5.51
C ASN A 2 24.65 8.75 6.53
N ILE A 3 23.32 8.82 6.57
CA ILE A 3 22.51 8.00 7.48
C ILE A 3 22.31 6.61 6.86
N VAL A 4 23.43 5.92 6.57
CA VAL A 4 23.44 4.59 5.95
C VAL A 4 22.61 3.60 6.77
N GLY A 5 22.62 3.75 8.11
CA GLY A 5 21.82 2.92 9.01
C GLY A 5 20.31 3.01 8.76
N VAL A 6 19.78 4.21 8.50
CA VAL A 6 18.34 4.38 8.22
C VAL A 6 17.98 3.80 6.85
N GLN A 7 18.82 3.99 5.84
CA GLN A 7 18.61 3.39 4.52
C GLN A 7 18.58 1.86 4.59
N LEU A 8 19.48 1.26 5.38
CA LEU A 8 19.54 -0.19 5.58
C LEU A 8 18.26 -0.71 6.25
N ILE A 9 17.80 -0.05 7.31
CA ILE A 9 16.56 -0.44 8.02
C ILE A 9 15.36 -0.34 7.08
N VAL A 10 15.23 0.76 6.34
CA VAL A 10 14.10 0.98 5.40
C VAL A 10 14.15 -0.02 4.23
N ALA A 11 15.33 -0.30 3.69
CA ALA A 11 15.49 -1.28 2.62
C ALA A 11 15.14 -2.69 3.10
N SER A 12 15.66 -3.13 4.26
CA SER A 12 15.31 -4.42 4.86
C SER A 12 13.80 -4.54 5.11
N PHE A 13 13.17 -3.49 5.60
CA PHE A 13 11.72 -3.45 5.77
C PHE A 13 10.97 -3.60 4.43
N GLY A 14 11.40 -2.89 3.39
CA GLY A 14 10.84 -3.03 2.05
C GLY A 14 10.93 -4.46 1.51
N PHE A 15 12.09 -5.11 1.66
CA PHE A 15 12.27 -6.51 1.26
C PHE A 15 11.36 -7.47 2.04
N LEU A 16 11.22 -7.28 3.35
CA LEU A 16 10.29 -8.05 4.17
C LEU A 16 8.84 -7.88 3.71
N MET A 17 8.45 -6.67 3.34
CA MET A 17 7.09 -6.40 2.85
C MET A 17 6.85 -7.03 1.47
N LEU A 18 7.83 -7.02 0.56
CA LEU A 18 7.76 -7.75 -0.70
C LEU A 18 7.67 -9.28 -0.48
N TYR A 19 8.41 -9.83 0.47
CA TYR A 19 8.32 -11.24 0.82
C TYR A 19 6.93 -11.60 1.36
N ASN A 20 6.38 -10.78 2.26
CA ASN A 20 5.01 -10.96 2.74
C ASN A 20 3.98 -10.87 1.61
N LEU A 21 4.17 -9.96 0.66
CA LEU A 21 3.31 -9.86 -0.51
C LEU A 21 3.34 -11.14 -1.36
N PHE A 22 4.53 -11.70 -1.59
CA PHE A 22 4.69 -12.97 -2.29
C PHE A 22 3.99 -14.12 -1.55
N LEU A 23 4.09 -14.16 -0.21
CA LEU A 23 3.43 -15.17 0.61
C LEU A 23 1.90 -15.10 0.48
N HIS A 24 1.32 -13.90 0.54
CA HIS A 24 -0.13 -13.70 0.40
C HIS A 24 -0.61 -13.95 -1.04
N TRP A 25 0.22 -13.67 -2.05
CA TRP A 25 -0.06 -14.05 -3.42
C TRP A 25 -0.14 -15.57 -3.59
N LYS A 26 0.80 -16.31 -2.99
CA LYS A 26 0.80 -17.78 -3.02
C LYS A 26 -0.42 -18.38 -2.33
N LYS A 27 -0.93 -17.73 -1.29
CA LYS A 27 -2.16 -18.11 -0.59
C LYS A 27 -3.46 -17.75 -1.34
N LYS A 28 -3.37 -17.03 -2.46
CA LYS A 28 -4.52 -16.49 -3.23
C LYS A 28 -5.45 -15.57 -2.43
N ASP A 29 -4.99 -15.06 -1.29
CA ASP A 29 -5.76 -14.11 -0.46
C ASP A 29 -5.93 -12.75 -1.15
N ILE A 30 -5.02 -12.43 -2.08
CA ILE A 30 -4.99 -11.15 -2.79
C ILE A 30 -5.07 -11.42 -4.29
N GLY A 31 -6.04 -10.79 -4.96
CA GLY A 31 -6.14 -10.84 -6.42
C GLY A 31 -4.93 -10.21 -7.11
N PHE A 32 -4.64 -10.61 -8.35
CA PHE A 32 -3.48 -10.16 -9.13
C PHE A 32 -3.30 -8.63 -9.15
N LYS A 33 -4.41 -7.87 -9.27
CA LYS A 33 -4.40 -6.40 -9.21
C LYS A 33 -3.84 -5.86 -7.87
N GLY A 34 -4.20 -6.49 -6.75
CA GLY A 34 -3.71 -6.09 -5.43
C GLY A 34 -2.21 -6.33 -5.30
N VAL A 35 -1.73 -7.48 -5.79
CA VAL A 35 -0.30 -7.80 -5.80
C VAL A 35 0.49 -6.79 -6.62
N MET A 36 -0.01 -6.42 -7.80
CA MET A 36 0.65 -5.44 -8.66
C MET A 36 0.76 -4.05 -8.01
N VAL A 37 -0.32 -3.57 -7.37
CA VAL A 37 -0.31 -2.28 -6.64
C VAL A 37 0.69 -2.30 -5.49
N TRP A 38 0.67 -3.34 -4.66
CA TRP A 38 1.58 -3.45 -3.53
C TRP A 38 3.04 -3.63 -3.96
N PHE A 39 3.29 -4.32 -5.07
CA PHE A 39 4.63 -4.49 -5.62
C PHE A 39 5.19 -3.14 -6.10
N ILE A 40 4.39 -2.33 -6.80
CA ILE A 40 4.78 -0.98 -7.22
C ILE A 40 5.06 -0.10 -6.01
N LEU A 41 4.23 -0.17 -4.96
CA LEU A 41 4.37 0.63 -3.75
C LEU A 41 5.68 0.28 -3.01
N TRP A 42 5.89 -0.99 -2.66
CA TRP A 42 7.07 -1.42 -1.92
C TRP A 42 8.34 -1.37 -2.77
N GLY A 43 8.26 -1.78 -4.03
CA GLY A 43 9.36 -1.68 -4.99
C GLY A 43 9.77 -0.22 -5.23
N GLY A 44 8.81 0.68 -5.37
CA GLY A 44 9.05 2.12 -5.49
C GLY A 44 9.73 2.71 -4.26
N LEU A 45 9.29 2.34 -3.05
CA LEU A 45 9.94 2.80 -1.81
C LEU A 45 11.38 2.30 -1.68
N ILE A 46 11.65 1.04 -2.02
CA ILE A 46 13.02 0.49 -2.05
C ILE A 46 13.86 1.25 -3.07
N TRP A 47 13.32 1.50 -4.27
CA TRP A 47 14.00 2.24 -5.33
C TRP A 47 14.37 3.66 -4.89
N ILE A 48 13.42 4.40 -4.30
CA ILE A 48 13.63 5.75 -3.74
C ILE A 48 14.72 5.75 -2.66
N THR A 49 14.74 4.70 -1.83
CA THR A 49 15.69 4.58 -0.71
C THR A 49 17.12 4.30 -1.19
N LEU A 50 17.27 3.41 -2.18
CA LEU A 50 18.57 3.02 -2.73
C LEU A 50 19.13 4.06 -3.72
N PHE A 51 18.26 4.73 -4.48
CA PHE A 51 18.63 5.70 -5.51
C PHE A 51 17.99 7.08 -5.27
N PRO A 52 18.34 7.78 -4.17
CA PRO A 52 17.76 9.09 -3.87
C PRO A 52 18.04 10.14 -4.96
N LYS A 53 19.18 10.01 -5.67
CA LYS A 53 19.57 10.91 -6.78
C LYS A 53 18.60 10.88 -7.97
N SER A 54 17.92 9.77 -8.20
CA SER A 54 16.96 9.65 -9.30
C SER A 54 15.70 10.52 -9.11
N ILE A 55 15.41 10.91 -7.86
CA ILE A 55 14.22 11.69 -7.50
C ILE A 55 14.55 13.16 -7.20
N GLU A 56 15.84 13.51 -7.11
CA GLU A 56 16.30 14.90 -6.97
C GLU A 56 15.68 15.90 -7.98
N PRO A 57 15.53 15.60 -9.28
CA PRO A 57 14.90 16.56 -10.20
C PRO A 57 13.43 16.85 -9.84
N PHE A 58 12.66 15.84 -9.44
CA PHE A 58 11.27 16.01 -8.99
C PHE A 58 11.19 16.80 -7.67
N ILE A 59 12.12 16.55 -6.74
CA ILE A 59 12.17 17.25 -5.44
C ILE A 59 12.43 18.74 -5.61
N LYS A 60 13.36 19.10 -6.52
CA LYS A 60 13.71 20.50 -6.82
C LYS A 60 12.55 21.27 -7.43
N GLU A 61 11.75 20.61 -8.26
CA GLU A 61 10.57 21.22 -8.89
C GLU A 61 9.42 21.42 -7.88
N LEU A 62 9.26 20.51 -6.91
CA LEU A 62 8.26 20.62 -5.84
C LEU A 62 8.71 21.41 -4.60
N PHE A 63 9.85 22.12 -4.63
CA PHE A 63 10.40 22.91 -3.51
C PHE A 63 10.63 22.13 -2.19
N PHE A 64 10.74 20.81 -2.24
CA PHE A 64 11.04 20.02 -1.03
C PHE A 64 12.52 20.15 -0.67
N ILE A 65 12.80 20.44 0.61
CA ILE A 65 14.17 20.62 1.12
C ILE A 65 14.89 19.27 1.25
N ARG A 66 14.14 18.16 1.43
CA ARG A 66 14.70 16.82 1.67
C ARG A 66 13.90 15.75 0.92
N THR A 67 14.61 14.78 0.32
CA THR A 67 14.03 13.57 -0.30
C THR A 67 13.14 12.78 0.64
N PHE A 68 13.50 12.75 1.93
CA PHE A 68 12.73 12.05 2.95
C PHE A 68 11.34 12.68 3.17
N ASP A 69 11.25 14.01 3.16
CA ASP A 69 9.99 14.72 3.38
C ASP A 69 9.01 14.44 2.22
N PHE A 70 9.52 14.45 0.99
CA PHE A 70 8.74 14.06 -0.19
C PHE A 70 8.24 12.61 -0.08
N ALA A 71 9.11 11.67 0.29
CA ALA A 71 8.73 10.27 0.45
C ALA A 71 7.69 10.08 1.56
N ALA A 72 7.80 10.81 2.67
CA ALA A 72 6.83 10.78 3.77
C ALA A 72 5.46 11.32 3.35
N VAL A 73 5.42 12.45 2.65
CA VAL A 73 4.16 13.01 2.11
C VAL A 73 3.53 12.07 1.08
N ALA A 74 4.32 11.51 0.17
CA ALA A 74 3.83 10.53 -0.80
C ALA A 74 3.25 9.29 -0.11
N ALA A 75 3.94 8.77 0.92
CA ALA A 75 3.45 7.65 1.71
C ALA A 75 2.12 7.98 2.42
N LEU A 76 1.98 9.19 2.97
CA LEU A 76 0.74 9.64 3.60
C LEU A 76 -0.43 9.73 2.60
N ILE A 77 -0.19 10.27 1.40
CA ILE A 77 -1.20 10.35 0.34
C ILE A 77 -1.67 8.94 -0.05
N VAL A 78 -0.72 8.02 -0.28
CA VAL A 78 -1.02 6.64 -0.63
C VAL A 78 -1.78 5.93 0.50
N LEU A 79 -1.36 6.11 1.75
CA LEU A 79 -2.05 5.56 2.92
C LEU A 79 -3.48 6.07 3.04
N ALA A 80 -3.70 7.37 2.86
CA ALA A 80 -5.02 7.98 2.91
C ALA A 80 -5.93 7.41 1.81
N TYR A 81 -5.42 7.28 0.58
CA TYR A 81 -6.15 6.68 -0.53
C TYR A 81 -6.52 5.21 -0.25
N VAL A 82 -5.56 4.40 0.23
CA VAL A 82 -5.79 2.99 0.56
C VAL A 82 -6.81 2.85 1.70
N MET A 83 -6.72 3.67 2.74
CA MET A 83 -7.70 3.68 3.84
C MET A 83 -9.10 4.02 3.33
N PHE A 84 -9.22 5.01 2.45
CA PHE A 84 -10.50 5.40 1.86
C PHE A 84 -11.09 4.29 0.99
N GLU A 85 -10.30 3.70 0.09
CA GLU A 85 -10.72 2.55 -0.71
C GLU A 85 -11.16 1.36 0.16
N ASN A 86 -10.42 1.10 1.24
CA ASN A 86 -10.76 0.03 2.17
C ASN A 86 -12.10 0.30 2.87
N HIS A 87 -12.32 1.52 3.35
CA HIS A 87 -13.59 1.93 3.96
C HIS A 87 -14.77 1.72 3.00
N LEU A 88 -14.65 2.14 1.73
CA LEU A 88 -15.69 1.94 0.73
C LEU A 88 -15.98 0.46 0.46
N ARG A 89 -14.94 -0.38 0.41
CA ARG A 89 -15.08 -1.83 0.19
C ARG A 89 -15.73 -2.51 1.38
N ILE A 90 -15.36 -2.14 2.60
CA ILE A 90 -15.96 -2.66 3.83
C ILE A 90 -17.46 -2.31 3.87
N ASN A 91 -17.84 -1.06 3.58
CA ASN A 91 -19.25 -0.67 3.56
C ASN A 91 -20.06 -1.45 2.51
N LYS A 92 -19.49 -1.67 1.32
CA LYS A 92 -20.13 -2.50 0.27
C LYS A 92 -20.29 -3.96 0.72
N LEU A 93 -19.28 -4.52 1.36
CA LEU A 93 -19.32 -5.87 1.94
C LEU A 93 -20.41 -5.99 3.00
N GLN A 94 -20.50 -5.02 3.92
CA GLN A 94 -21.56 -4.99 4.94
C GLN A 94 -22.96 -5.00 4.32
N GLN A 95 -23.20 -4.17 3.31
CA GLN A 95 -24.49 -4.14 2.60
C GLN A 95 -24.81 -5.45 1.87
N GLN A 96 -23.80 -6.12 1.30
CA GLN A 96 -23.99 -7.42 0.65
C GLN A 96 -24.33 -8.51 1.66
N ILE A 97 -23.66 -8.52 2.81
CA ILE A 97 -23.94 -9.45 3.91
C ILE A 97 -25.37 -9.23 4.43
N GLU A 98 -25.79 -7.98 4.65
CA GLU A 98 -27.14 -7.64 5.10
C GLU A 98 -28.21 -8.17 4.12
N LYS A 99 -28.02 -7.92 2.82
CA LYS A 99 -28.91 -8.44 1.77
C LYS A 99 -28.95 -9.98 1.77
N LEU A 100 -27.80 -10.63 1.91
CA LEU A 100 -27.70 -12.09 1.95
C LEU A 100 -28.47 -12.65 3.15
N VAL A 101 -28.27 -12.10 4.35
CA VAL A 101 -28.98 -12.53 5.57
C VAL A 101 -30.49 -12.31 5.41
N ARG A 102 -30.94 -11.18 4.86
CA ARG A 102 -32.36 -10.90 4.61
C ARG A 102 -32.99 -11.93 3.68
N ILE A 103 -32.31 -12.29 2.59
CA ILE A 103 -32.78 -13.32 1.65
C ILE A 103 -32.87 -14.68 2.34
N ILE A 104 -31.87 -15.06 3.14
CA ILE A 104 -31.85 -16.33 3.87
C ILE A 104 -33.02 -16.40 4.87
N SER A 105 -33.26 -15.32 5.62
CA SER A 105 -34.37 -15.27 6.60
C SER A 105 -35.74 -15.37 5.93
N LEU A 106 -35.98 -14.60 4.86
CA LEU A 106 -37.25 -14.64 4.12
C LEU A 106 -37.50 -16.00 3.44
N LYS A 107 -36.44 -16.72 3.06
CA LYS A 107 -36.54 -18.07 2.49
C LYS A 107 -36.81 -19.14 3.55
N LYS A 108 -36.50 -18.88 4.82
CA LYS A 108 -36.72 -19.81 5.94
C LYS A 108 -38.13 -19.73 6.52
N GLU A 109 -38.82 -18.61 6.34
CA GLU A 109 -40.23 -18.41 6.77
C GLU A 109 -41.27 -18.89 5.73
N LYS A 110 -40.84 -19.26 4.50
CA LYS A 110 -41.69 -19.90 3.48
C LYS A 110 -41.46 -21.41 3.46
#